data_AF-H2Z9I8-F1
#
_entry.id   AF-H2Z9I8-F1
#
_cell.length_a   1.000
_cell.length_b   1.000
_cell.length_c   1.000
_cell.angle_alpha   90.00
_cell.angle_beta   90.00
_cell.angle_gamma   90.00
#
_symmetry.space_group_name_H-M   'P 1'
#
loop_
_entity.id
_entity.type
_entity.pdbx_description
1 polymer ?
#
loop_
_entity_poly.entity_id
_entity_poly.type
_entity_poly.pdbx_seq_one_letter_code
_entity_poly.pdbx_strand_id
1 'polypeptide(L)'
;MIQEYLKGTLLKEVYYESLPSPVGTRLMCVVVDTQEIIECDENDVDPLTEDIMGLLLAISSCKERYEVFRNKERLSDGLEMEAGMEVVVRLPAMSGEVIGKLRYKGPIRHKVGTHFGVELVHARGKGNTNGTIRKHTYFHCAEDCGIFLGLNRVSSRDYDQLRTPVPAPRRHVARKGTSNTRPSSNDLSLYREPLSSQSTVNSAIVCDPVIGV
;
A
#
# COMPACT_ATOMS: atom_id res chain seq x y z
N MET A 1 -7.03 -16.85 18.05
CA MET A 1 -5.67 -16.75 17.48
C MET A 1 -5.66 -16.43 15.98
N ILE A 2 -6.68 -16.83 15.20
CA ILE A 2 -6.76 -16.52 13.76
C ILE A 2 -7.08 -15.03 13.49
N GLN A 3 -7.90 -14.40 14.34
CA GLN A 3 -8.31 -12.99 14.21
C GLN A 3 -7.16 -11.97 14.06
N GLU A 4 -6.06 -12.10 14.80
CA GLU A 4 -4.94 -11.15 14.63
C GLU A 4 -4.22 -11.28 13.29
N TYR A 5 -4.26 -12.48 12.67
CA TYR A 5 -3.57 -12.76 11.42
C TYR A 5 -4.29 -12.21 10.19
N LEU A 6 -5.60 -11.96 10.30
CA LEU A 6 -6.40 -11.41 9.21
C LEU A 6 -6.36 -9.89 9.13
N LYS A 7 -5.96 -9.19 10.21
CA LYS A 7 -5.98 -7.72 10.26
C LYS A 7 -5.18 -7.08 9.14
N GLY A 8 -5.90 -6.38 8.26
CA GLY A 8 -5.31 -5.72 7.09
C GLY A 8 -4.97 -6.65 5.93
N THR A 9 -5.39 -7.91 5.99
CA THR A 9 -5.32 -8.83 4.85
C THR A 9 -6.47 -8.51 3.90
N LEU A 10 -6.15 -8.26 2.63
CA LEU A 10 -7.17 -8.06 1.60
C LEU A 10 -7.59 -9.40 1.02
N LEU A 11 -8.90 -9.58 0.91
CA LEU A 11 -9.53 -10.84 0.55
C LEU A 11 -10.55 -10.59 -0.56
N LYS A 12 -10.77 -11.59 -1.42
CA LYS A 12 -11.96 -11.65 -2.27
C LYS A 12 -12.69 -12.95 -1.99
N GLU A 13 -13.98 -12.85 -1.71
CA GLU A 13 -14.80 -14.03 -1.50
C GLU A 13 -14.91 -14.83 -2.81
N VAL A 14 -14.86 -16.15 -2.70
CA VAL A 14 -14.92 -17.07 -3.84
C VAL A 14 -15.93 -18.18 -3.61
N TYR A 15 -16.70 -18.46 -4.65
CA TYR A 15 -17.64 -19.56 -4.70
C TYR A 15 -17.17 -20.61 -5.70
N TYR A 16 -17.05 -21.85 -5.25
CA TYR A 16 -16.81 -23.00 -6.11
C TYR A 16 -17.97 -23.98 -5.97
N GLU A 17 -18.59 -24.37 -7.08
CA GLU A 17 -19.67 -25.37 -7.09
C GLU A 17 -19.23 -26.73 -6.49
N SER A 18 -17.92 -27.00 -6.49
CA SER A 18 -17.32 -28.22 -5.97
C SER A 18 -16.96 -28.17 -4.48
N LEU A 19 -17.06 -27.01 -3.82
CA LEU A 19 -16.77 -26.90 -2.38
C LEU A 19 -18.04 -27.15 -1.55
N PRO A 20 -17.91 -27.72 -0.34
CA PRO A 20 -19.02 -27.77 0.59
C PRO A 20 -19.58 -26.36 0.79
N SER A 21 -20.90 -26.19 0.72
CA SER A 21 -21.52 -24.93 1.10
C SER A 21 -21.07 -24.56 2.51
N PRO A 22 -20.63 -23.31 2.74
CA PRO A 22 -20.18 -22.92 4.07
C PRO A 22 -21.29 -23.17 5.08
N VAL A 23 -20.94 -23.75 6.22
CA VAL A 23 -21.88 -24.01 7.31
C VAL A 23 -21.85 -22.80 8.25
N GLY A 24 -22.98 -22.12 8.39
CA GLY A 24 -23.09 -20.94 9.25
C GLY A 24 -22.49 -19.69 8.61
N THR A 25 -21.71 -18.94 9.38
CA THR A 25 -21.16 -17.60 9.07
C THR A 25 -19.78 -17.65 8.42
N ARG A 26 -19.42 -18.76 7.76
CA ARG A 26 -18.08 -18.97 7.22
C ARG A 26 -18.01 -18.57 5.76
N LEU A 27 -16.88 -17.99 5.36
CA LEU A 27 -16.60 -17.51 4.01
C LEU A 27 -15.33 -18.18 3.49
N MET A 28 -15.35 -18.58 2.21
CA MET A 28 -14.14 -18.98 1.49
C MET A 28 -13.60 -17.77 0.75
N CYS A 29 -12.37 -17.38 1.04
CA CYS A 29 -11.76 -16.19 0.46
C CYS A 29 -10.41 -16.49 -0.15
N VAL A 30 -10.08 -15.83 -1.25
CA VAL A 30 -8.71 -15.77 -1.78
C VAL A 30 -7.99 -14.58 -1.17
N VAL A 31 -6.83 -14.82 -0.57
CA VAL A 31 -5.91 -13.78 -0.13
C VAL A 31 -5.31 -13.10 -1.35
N VAL A 32 -5.54 -11.79 -1.48
CA VAL A 32 -5.14 -11.04 -2.69
C VAL A 32 -3.62 -11.04 -2.88
N ASP A 33 -2.86 -10.95 -1.79
CA ASP A 33 -1.40 -10.85 -1.84
C ASP A 33 -0.72 -12.20 -2.14
N THR A 34 -1.20 -13.32 -1.57
CA THR A 34 -0.58 -14.66 -1.69
C THR A 34 -1.29 -15.59 -2.67
N GLN A 35 -2.51 -15.25 -3.10
CA GLN A 35 -3.42 -16.09 -3.90
C GLN A 35 -3.82 -17.41 -3.20
N GLU A 36 -3.60 -17.51 -1.88
CA GLU A 36 -4.02 -18.67 -1.09
C GLU A 36 -5.51 -18.59 -0.77
N ILE A 37 -6.19 -19.74 -0.78
CA ILE A 37 -7.59 -19.84 -0.35
C ILE A 37 -7.60 -20.09 1.16
N ILE A 38 -8.37 -19.29 1.89
CA ILE A 38 -8.58 -19.41 3.32
C ILE A 38 -10.07 -19.50 3.64
N GLU A 39 -10.39 -20.13 4.77
CA GLU A 39 -11.71 -20.08 5.39
C GLU A 39 -11.67 -19.09 6.56
N CYS A 40 -12.59 -18.13 6.58
CA CYS A 40 -12.70 -17.15 7.66
C CYS A 40 -14.17 -16.96 8.08
N ASP A 41 -14.40 -16.37 9.24
CA ASP A 41 -15.74 -16.01 9.70
C ASP A 41 -16.15 -14.64 9.12
N GLU A 42 -17.42 -14.47 8.77
CA GLU A 42 -17.97 -13.21 8.27
C GLU A 42 -17.81 -12.07 9.28
N ASN A 43 -17.72 -12.37 10.58
CA ASN A 43 -17.49 -11.39 11.64
C ASN A 43 -16.03 -10.92 11.72
N ASP A 44 -15.11 -11.62 11.06
CA ASP A 44 -13.68 -11.29 11.02
C ASP A 44 -13.31 -10.48 9.77
N VAL A 45 -14.29 -10.09 8.95
CA VAL A 45 -14.08 -9.32 7.71
C VAL A 45 -15.07 -8.16 7.58
N ASP A 46 -14.61 -7.05 7.02
CA ASP A 46 -15.45 -5.91 6.63
C ASP A 46 -15.50 -5.76 5.11
N PRO A 47 -16.65 -5.40 4.52
CA PRO A 47 -16.77 -5.17 3.08
C PRO A 47 -16.00 -3.92 2.63
N LEU A 48 -15.45 -4.00 1.42
CA LEU A 48 -14.76 -2.90 0.75
C LEU A 48 -15.44 -2.58 -0.59
N THR A 49 -15.32 -1.33 -1.01
CA THR A 49 -15.52 -0.98 -2.42
C THR A 49 -14.23 -1.26 -3.20
N GLU A 50 -14.33 -1.46 -4.52
CA GLU A 50 -13.16 -1.65 -5.38
C GLU A 50 -12.21 -0.45 -5.35
N ASP A 51 -12.72 0.78 -5.21
CA ASP A 51 -11.88 1.99 -5.07
C ASP A 51 -11.07 1.98 -3.78
N ILE A 52 -11.70 1.65 -2.64
CA ILE A 52 -11.00 1.54 -1.36
C ILE A 52 -10.01 0.38 -1.40
N MET A 53 -10.40 -0.77 -1.97
CA MET A 53 -9.50 -1.90 -2.18
C MET A 53 -8.26 -1.47 -2.97
N GLY A 54 -8.45 -0.73 -4.07
CA GLY A 54 -7.37 -0.17 -4.88
C GLY A 54 -6.40 0.67 -4.04
N LEU A 55 -6.91 1.59 -3.23
CA LEU A 55 -6.09 2.44 -2.35
C LEU A 55 -5.27 1.63 -1.33
N LEU A 56 -5.91 0.61 -0.71
CA LEU A 56 -5.30 -0.23 0.31
C LEU A 56 -4.27 -1.22 -0.28
N LEU A 57 -4.49 -1.70 -1.50
CA LEU A 57 -3.63 -2.66 -2.17
C LEU A 57 -2.25 -2.08 -2.53
N ALA A 58 -2.14 -0.76 -2.67
CA ALA A 58 -0.85 -0.09 -2.84
C ALA A 58 0.00 -0.02 -1.56
N ILE A 59 -0.56 -0.41 -0.40
CA ILE A 59 0.13 -0.46 0.89
C ILE A 59 0.59 -1.90 1.12
N SER A 60 1.92 -2.10 1.20
CA SER A 60 2.53 -3.43 1.28
C SER A 60 2.50 -4.06 2.67
N SER A 61 2.32 -3.27 3.74
CA SER A 61 2.24 -3.77 5.11
C SER A 61 0.78 -3.93 5.52
N CYS A 62 0.36 -5.14 5.92
CA CYS A 62 -0.99 -5.37 6.45
C CYS A 62 -1.31 -4.44 7.63
N LYS A 63 -0.32 -4.17 8.50
CA LYS A 63 -0.48 -3.25 9.62
C LYS A 63 -0.81 -1.83 9.17
N GLU A 64 0.01 -1.23 8.30
CA GLU A 64 -0.25 0.12 7.79
C GLU A 64 -1.56 0.16 6.98
N ARG A 65 -1.88 -0.93 6.27
CA ARG A 65 -3.13 -1.06 5.51
C ARG A 65 -4.35 -1.01 6.44
N TYR A 66 -4.32 -1.75 7.54
CA TYR A 66 -5.37 -1.74 8.55
C TYR A 66 -5.48 -0.37 9.27
N GLU A 67 -4.35 0.27 9.59
CA GLU A 67 -4.33 1.61 10.17
C GLU A 67 -5.00 2.65 9.26
N VAL A 68 -4.75 2.58 7.95
CA VAL A 68 -5.42 3.43 6.96
C VAL A 68 -6.90 3.09 6.83
N PHE A 69 -7.26 1.81 6.77
CA PHE A 69 -8.64 1.34 6.64
C PHE A 69 -9.55 1.83 7.78
N ARG A 70 -9.04 1.79 9.01
CA ARG A 70 -9.79 2.22 10.21
C ARG A 70 -10.11 3.71 10.22
N ASN A 71 -9.36 4.53 9.48
CA ASN A 71 -9.56 5.96 9.43
C ASN A 71 -10.40 6.33 8.20
N LYS A 72 -11.72 6.48 8.38
CA LYS A 72 -12.63 6.77 7.27
C LYS A 72 -12.36 8.13 6.61
N GLU A 73 -11.98 9.15 7.37
CA GLU A 73 -11.57 10.46 6.83
C GLU A 73 -10.32 10.32 5.95
N ARG A 74 -9.37 9.46 6.36
CA ARG A 74 -8.17 9.16 5.58
C ARG A 74 -8.51 8.51 4.24
N LEU A 75 -9.47 7.57 4.23
CA LEU A 75 -9.93 6.96 2.99
C LEU A 75 -10.63 7.99 2.08
N SER A 76 -11.49 8.85 2.65
CA SER A 76 -12.16 9.94 1.91
C SER A 76 -11.15 10.87 1.26
N ASP A 77 -10.13 11.32 2.00
CA ASP A 77 -9.04 12.15 1.47
C ASP A 77 -8.36 11.48 0.25
N GLY A 78 -8.07 10.18 0.34
CA GLY A 78 -7.49 9.43 -0.77
C GLY A 78 -8.40 9.31 -1.98
N LEU A 79 -9.71 9.18 -1.77
CA LEU A 79 -10.73 9.07 -2.82
C LEU A 79 -10.97 10.42 -3.51
N GLU A 80 -10.92 11.52 -2.77
CA GLU A 80 -11.14 12.88 -3.28
C GLU A 80 -9.91 13.50 -3.94
N MET A 81 -8.70 13.00 -3.64
CA MET A 81 -7.48 13.49 -4.26
C MET A 81 -7.48 13.34 -5.79
N GLU A 82 -7.14 14.43 -6.50
CA GLU A 82 -7.07 14.51 -7.95
C GLU A 82 -5.79 15.21 -8.45
N ALA A 83 -5.41 14.91 -9.70
CA ALA A 83 -4.24 15.53 -10.32
C ALA A 83 -4.38 17.06 -10.34
N GLY A 84 -3.33 17.76 -9.92
CA GLY A 84 -3.29 19.21 -9.78
C GLY A 84 -3.25 19.69 -8.33
N MET A 85 -3.76 18.89 -7.37
CA MET A 85 -3.78 19.24 -5.95
C MET A 85 -2.37 19.32 -5.35
N GLU A 86 -2.23 20.18 -4.34
CA GLU A 86 -1.08 20.18 -3.43
C GLU A 86 -1.24 19.08 -2.39
N VAL A 87 -0.18 18.29 -2.21
CA VAL A 87 -0.17 17.11 -1.33
C VAL A 87 1.04 17.12 -0.41
N VAL A 88 0.88 16.48 0.75
CA VAL A 88 1.93 16.29 1.73
C VAL A 88 2.45 14.86 1.62
N VAL A 89 3.75 14.73 1.35
CA VAL A 89 4.46 13.45 1.20
C VAL A 89 5.28 13.15 2.45
N ARG A 90 5.18 11.91 2.96
CA ARG A 90 5.89 11.41 4.15
C ARG A 90 6.71 10.18 3.82
N LEU A 91 8.03 10.34 3.69
CA LEU A 91 8.94 9.22 3.41
C LEU A 91 9.91 8.99 4.56
N PRO A 92 10.23 7.74 4.93
CA PRO A 92 11.24 7.45 5.95
C PRO A 92 12.63 7.99 5.60
N ALA A 93 12.97 8.04 4.31
CA ALA A 93 14.23 8.56 3.80
C ALA A 93 14.34 10.10 3.85
N MET A 94 13.23 10.79 4.09
CA MET A 94 13.18 12.25 4.19
C MET A 94 13.03 12.66 5.66
N SER A 95 13.82 13.64 6.10
CA SER A 95 13.63 14.24 7.42
C SER A 95 12.39 15.15 7.40
N GLY A 96 11.21 14.56 7.60
CA GLY A 96 9.93 15.25 7.71
C GLY A 96 9.05 15.18 6.48
N GLU A 97 8.05 16.06 6.47
CA GLU A 97 7.04 16.19 5.41
C GLU A 97 7.53 17.07 4.27
N VAL A 98 7.17 16.68 3.05
CA VAL A 98 7.52 17.41 1.84
C VAL A 98 6.24 17.76 1.07
N ILE A 99 6.12 19.02 0.69
CA ILE A 99 5.05 19.46 -0.20
C ILE A 99 5.37 19.05 -1.65
N GLY A 100 4.39 18.45 -2.31
CA GLY A 100 4.46 18.09 -3.71
C GLY A 100 3.16 18.42 -4.44
N LYS A 101 3.18 18.25 -5.76
CA LYS A 101 2.01 18.38 -6.61
C LYS A 101 1.57 17.00 -7.09
N LEU A 102 0.31 16.65 -6.89
CA LEU A 102 -0.24 15.41 -7.41
C LEU A 102 -0.34 15.51 -8.95
N ARG A 103 0.25 14.55 -9.65
CA ARG A 103 0.29 14.50 -11.11
C ARG A 103 -0.49 13.31 -11.68
N TYR A 104 -0.65 12.27 -10.88
CA TYR A 104 -1.29 11.03 -11.30
C TYR A 104 -1.93 10.32 -10.10
N LYS A 105 -3.09 9.70 -10.30
CA LYS A 105 -3.73 8.77 -9.37
C LYS A 105 -4.29 7.62 -10.21
N GLY A 106 -3.89 6.39 -9.90
CA GLY A 106 -4.39 5.22 -10.61
C GLY A 106 -3.45 4.02 -10.62
N PRO A 107 -3.79 2.97 -11.39
CA PRO A 107 -3.00 1.75 -11.48
C PRO A 107 -1.71 1.93 -12.32
N ILE A 108 -0.65 1.24 -11.90
CA ILE A 108 0.62 1.19 -12.64
C ILE A 108 0.80 -0.21 -13.20
N ARG A 109 1.12 -0.36 -14.49
CA ARG A 109 1.17 -1.66 -15.23
C ARG A 109 1.93 -2.82 -14.53
N HIS A 110 2.82 -2.51 -13.59
CA HIS A 110 3.64 -3.50 -12.89
C HIS A 110 3.61 -3.34 -11.37
N LYS A 111 2.58 -2.67 -10.84
CA LYS A 111 2.32 -2.56 -9.41
C LYS A 111 0.85 -2.81 -9.17
N VAL A 112 0.54 -3.34 -7.99
CA VAL A 112 -0.83 -3.58 -7.54
C VAL A 112 -1.40 -2.35 -6.85
N GLY A 113 -2.71 -2.15 -6.98
CA GLY A 113 -3.44 -1.05 -6.35
C GLY A 113 -3.29 0.31 -7.03
N THR A 114 -3.86 1.31 -6.39
CA THR A 114 -3.90 2.72 -6.81
C THR A 114 -2.71 3.46 -6.24
N HIS A 115 -1.87 3.99 -7.11
CA HIS A 115 -0.68 4.75 -6.76
C HIS A 115 -0.90 6.24 -7.03
N PHE A 116 -0.27 7.06 -6.21
CA PHE A 116 -0.23 8.51 -6.35
C PHE A 116 1.13 8.93 -6.89
N GLY A 117 1.16 9.43 -8.12
CA GLY A 117 2.34 10.01 -8.76
C GLY A 117 2.47 11.48 -8.38
N VAL A 118 3.51 11.81 -7.61
CA VAL A 118 3.73 13.16 -7.05
C VAL A 118 5.01 13.76 -7.63
N GLU A 119 4.95 15.03 -8.03
CA GLU A 119 6.10 15.85 -8.35
C GLU A 119 6.57 16.63 -7.11
N LEU A 120 7.82 16.42 -6.71
CA LEU A 120 8.45 17.02 -5.54
C LEU A 120 9.08 18.38 -5.90
N VAL A 121 8.24 19.43 -5.95
CA VAL A 121 8.65 20.77 -6.41
C VAL A 121 9.80 21.36 -5.58
N HIS A 122 9.74 21.21 -4.25
CA HIS A 122 10.72 21.79 -3.32
C HIS A 122 11.76 20.78 -2.79
N ALA A 123 11.75 19.55 -3.31
CA ALA A 123 12.67 18.49 -2.89
C ALA A 123 13.24 17.73 -4.10
N ARG A 124 13.75 18.50 -5.07
CA ARG A 124 14.42 17.96 -6.26
C ARG A 124 15.54 16.97 -5.88
N GLY A 125 15.68 15.90 -6.66
CA GLY A 125 16.66 14.84 -6.42
C GLY A 125 16.27 13.84 -5.32
N LYS A 126 15.13 14.03 -4.65
CA LYS A 126 14.60 13.06 -3.69
C LYS A 126 13.50 12.15 -4.27
N GLY A 127 13.11 12.40 -5.52
CA GLY A 127 12.32 11.47 -6.31
C GLY A 127 13.23 10.39 -6.91
N ASN A 128 12.63 9.51 -7.71
CA ASN A 128 13.35 8.41 -8.38
C ASN A 128 12.86 8.16 -9.81
N THR A 129 12.09 9.09 -10.36
CA THR A 129 11.55 9.00 -11.71
C THR A 129 11.25 10.40 -12.26
N ASN A 130 11.14 10.50 -13.57
CA ASN A 130 10.58 11.67 -14.28
C ASN A 130 9.09 11.49 -14.63
N GLY A 131 8.43 10.50 -14.01
CA GLY A 131 7.04 10.10 -14.26
C GLY A 131 6.89 8.95 -15.28
N THR A 132 8.01 8.39 -15.76
CA THR A 132 8.03 7.19 -16.61
C THR A 132 8.51 5.96 -15.82
N ILE A 133 7.76 4.84 -15.93
CA ILE A 133 8.14 3.53 -15.40
C ILE A 133 8.11 2.52 -16.55
N ARG A 134 9.22 1.81 -16.77
CA ARG A 134 9.33 0.72 -17.77
C ARG A 134 8.74 1.10 -19.14
N LYS A 135 9.16 2.27 -19.67
CA LYS A 135 8.72 2.84 -20.96
C LYS A 135 7.26 3.31 -21.02
N HIS A 136 6.53 3.30 -19.91
CA HIS A 136 5.20 3.90 -19.85
C HIS A 136 5.22 5.17 -19.00
N THR A 137 4.76 6.27 -19.59
CA THR A 137 4.73 7.58 -18.96
C THR A 137 3.34 7.84 -18.39
N TYR A 138 3.28 8.13 -17.09
CA TYR A 138 2.04 8.45 -16.37
C TYR A 138 1.90 9.95 -16.15
N PHE A 139 3.02 10.64 -15.98
CA PHE A 139 3.11 12.10 -15.92
C PHE A 139 4.50 12.56 -16.35
N HIS A 140 4.68 13.86 -16.51
CA HIS A 140 5.98 14.47 -16.81
C HIS A 140 6.40 15.41 -15.69
N CYS A 141 7.66 15.29 -15.28
CA CYS A 141 8.39 16.22 -14.41
C CYS A 141 9.90 16.17 -14.73
N ALA A 142 10.70 16.97 -14.02
CA ALA A 142 12.16 16.88 -14.10
C ALA A 142 12.67 15.51 -13.59
N GLU A 143 13.90 15.15 -14.01
CA GLU A 143 14.59 13.96 -13.54
C GLU A 143 14.72 13.97 -12.00
N ASP A 144 14.55 12.79 -11.38
CA ASP A 144 14.56 12.59 -9.92
C ASP A 144 13.65 13.53 -9.12
N CYS A 145 12.56 14.01 -9.73
CA CYS A 145 11.56 14.85 -9.07
C CYS A 145 10.22 14.14 -8.91
N GLY A 146 9.96 13.06 -9.62
CA GLY A 146 8.75 12.26 -9.52
C GLY A 146 8.90 11.12 -8.51
N ILE A 147 7.80 10.75 -7.87
CA ILE A 147 7.70 9.56 -7.01
C ILE A 147 6.29 8.96 -7.08
N PHE A 148 6.17 7.64 -6.92
CA PHE A 148 4.88 6.96 -6.80
C PHE A 148 4.71 6.33 -5.42
N LEU A 149 3.58 6.60 -4.79
CA LEU A 149 3.32 6.28 -3.39
C LEU A 149 1.93 5.65 -3.19
N GLY A 150 1.80 4.82 -2.15
CA GLY A 150 0.51 4.39 -1.61
C GLY A 150 -0.09 5.43 -0.66
N LEU A 151 -1.37 5.26 -0.31
CA LEU A 151 -2.11 6.22 0.50
C LEU A 151 -1.50 6.46 1.90
N ASN A 152 -0.79 5.47 2.45
CA ASN A 152 -0.05 5.59 3.71
C ASN A 152 1.05 6.68 3.70
N ARG A 153 1.45 7.21 2.54
CA ARG A 153 2.59 8.13 2.40
C ARG A 153 2.27 9.49 1.78
N VAL A 154 1.01 9.75 1.42
CA VAL A 154 0.60 10.98 0.71
C VAL A 154 -0.81 11.41 1.08
N SER A 155 -1.00 12.62 1.61
CA SER A 155 -2.32 13.18 1.92
C SER A 155 -2.57 14.50 1.19
N SER A 156 -3.84 14.92 1.04
CA SER A 156 -4.10 16.30 0.63
C SER A 156 -3.61 17.28 1.68
N ARG A 157 -3.30 18.50 1.25
CA ARG A 157 -2.90 19.59 2.15
C ARG A 157 -4.01 19.98 3.13
N ASP A 158 -5.27 19.84 2.75
CA ASP A 158 -6.41 20.25 3.57
C ASP A 158 -6.65 19.24 4.70
N TYR A 159 -6.65 17.94 4.37
CA TYR A 159 -6.67 16.88 5.38
C TYR A 159 -5.51 16.98 6.36
N ASP A 160 -4.33 17.37 5.88
CA ASP A 160 -3.15 17.56 6.73
C ASP A 160 -3.31 18.69 7.75
N GLN A 161 -3.88 19.82 7.33
CA GLN A 161 -4.13 20.97 8.18
C GLN A 161 -5.21 20.70 9.24
N LEU A 162 -6.15 19.80 8.95
CA LEU A 162 -7.19 19.38 9.89
C LEU A 162 -6.66 18.44 10.99
N ARG A 163 -5.52 17.77 10.77
CA ARG A 163 -4.87 17.01 11.84
C ARG A 163 -4.38 17.99 12.90
N THR A 164 -5.02 17.99 14.06
CA THR A 164 -4.51 18.71 15.24
C THR A 164 -3.04 18.33 15.44
N PRO A 165 -2.10 19.28 15.54
CA PRO A 165 -0.70 18.95 15.78
C PRO A 165 -0.61 18.12 17.07
N VAL A 166 -0.21 16.85 16.96
CA VAL A 166 0.19 16.09 18.14
C VAL A 166 1.37 16.85 18.74
N PRO A 167 1.31 17.31 20.01
CA PRO A 167 2.42 18.02 20.62
C PRO A 167 3.68 17.16 20.49
N ALA A 168 4.72 17.69 19.84
CA ALA A 168 5.96 16.97 19.66
C ALA A 168 6.50 16.52 21.04
N PRO A 169 6.90 15.24 21.22
CA PRO A 169 7.57 14.82 22.43
C PRO A 169 8.81 15.70 22.66
N ARG A 170 8.92 16.28 23.87
CA ARG A 170 10.06 17.11 24.26
C ARG A 170 11.35 16.29 24.10
N ARG A 171 12.23 16.73 23.21
CA ARG A 171 13.54 16.09 22.98
C ARG A 171 14.39 16.20 24.25
N HIS A 172 14.64 15.08 24.92
CA HIS A 172 15.75 14.95 25.86
C HIS A 172 17.05 14.79 25.07
N VAL A 173 17.99 15.69 25.34
CA VAL A 173 19.34 15.71 24.77
C VAL A 173 20.16 14.56 25.35
N ALA A 174 20.61 13.61 24.53
CA ALA A 174 21.57 12.59 24.91
C ALA A 174 22.83 12.65 24.01
N ARG A 175 23.99 12.65 24.67
CA ARG A 175 25.33 12.93 24.14
C ARG A 175 25.91 11.76 23.33
N LYS A 176 26.82 12.12 22.41
CA LYS A 176 27.65 11.27 21.54
C LYS A 176 28.42 10.17 22.29
N GLY A 177 28.53 9.01 21.64
CA GLY A 177 29.56 7.99 21.87
C GLY A 177 29.96 7.34 20.54
N THR A 178 31.23 7.45 20.19
CA THR A 178 31.91 6.95 18.98
C THR A 178 32.43 5.52 19.16
N SER A 179 32.41 4.69 18.12
CA SER A 179 33.63 4.05 17.54
C SER A 179 33.33 3.06 16.40
N ASN A 180 34.32 2.93 15.53
CA ASN A 180 34.40 2.16 14.28
C ASN A 180 34.50 0.64 14.48
N THR A 181 34.13 -0.16 13.46
CA THR A 181 35.06 -1.04 12.70
C THR A 181 34.36 -1.78 11.54
N ARG A 182 35.08 -1.93 10.42
CA ARG A 182 34.80 -2.87 9.30
C ARG A 182 35.42 -4.25 9.61
N PRO A 183 35.05 -5.34 8.90
CA PRO A 183 35.82 -5.72 7.69
C PRO A 183 34.96 -6.28 6.53
N SER A 184 35.65 -6.76 5.50
CA SER A 184 35.28 -6.93 4.09
C SER A 184 34.85 -8.34 3.68
N SER A 185 34.34 -8.38 2.43
CA SER A 185 34.54 -9.35 1.32
C SER A 185 33.63 -10.57 1.16
N ASN A 186 33.03 -10.62 -0.04
CA ASN A 186 32.72 -11.73 -0.98
C ASN A 186 31.81 -12.87 -0.45
N ASP A 187 30.96 -13.58 -1.20
CA ASP A 187 30.97 -13.99 -2.61
C ASP A 187 29.56 -14.53 -3.01
N LEU A 188 29.43 -14.85 -4.30
CA LEU A 188 28.31 -15.27 -5.17
C LEU A 188 27.31 -16.39 -4.75
N SER A 189 26.12 -16.30 -5.37
CA SER A 189 25.20 -17.36 -5.87
C SER A 189 24.38 -18.16 -4.82
N LEU A 190 23.10 -18.51 -4.98
CA LEU A 190 22.37 -19.09 -6.12
C LEU A 190 20.87 -18.74 -6.02
N TYR A 191 20.26 -18.26 -7.11
CA TYR A 191 18.80 -18.25 -7.27
C TYR A 191 18.36 -19.59 -7.88
N ARG A 192 17.41 -20.26 -7.23
CA ARG A 192 16.76 -21.46 -7.74
C ARG A 192 15.28 -21.15 -7.90
N GLU A 193 14.88 -20.97 -9.15
CA GLU A 193 13.48 -20.89 -9.59
C GLU A 193 12.74 -22.22 -9.27
N PRO A 194 11.49 -22.17 -8.79
CA PRO A 194 10.56 -23.27 -8.99
C PRO A 194 9.62 -22.97 -10.16
N LEU A 195 9.59 -23.90 -11.10
CA LEU A 195 8.56 -24.05 -12.12
C LEU A 195 7.16 -24.05 -11.47
N SER A 196 6.24 -23.22 -11.96
CA SER A 196 4.81 -23.50 -11.83
C SER A 196 4.31 -24.13 -13.14
N SER A 197 4.01 -25.42 -13.02
CA SER A 197 3.17 -26.17 -13.93
C SER A 197 1.80 -25.51 -14.05
N GLN A 198 1.35 -25.29 -15.27
CA GLN A 198 -0.02 -24.90 -15.59
C GLN A 198 -0.98 -26.02 -15.17
N SER A 199 -1.94 -25.70 -14.31
CA SER A 199 -3.16 -26.52 -14.14
C SER A 199 -4.38 -25.67 -14.44
N THR A 200 -5.15 -26.14 -15.39
CA THR A 200 -6.40 -25.58 -15.89
C THR A 200 -7.57 -25.89 -14.94
N VAL A 201 -8.58 -25.03 -14.99
CA VAL A 201 -10.00 -25.18 -14.60
C VAL A 201 -10.41 -25.02 -13.13
N ASN A 202 -11.07 -23.90 -12.82
CA ASN A 202 -12.45 -23.84 -12.27
C ASN A 202 -12.87 -22.35 -12.22
N SER A 203 -13.98 -22.00 -12.86
CA SER A 203 -14.47 -20.63 -12.92
C SER A 203 -15.03 -20.20 -11.55
N ALA A 204 -14.17 -19.69 -10.68
CA ALA A 204 -14.57 -19.04 -9.44
C ALA A 204 -15.37 -17.78 -9.76
N ILE A 205 -16.56 -17.64 -9.17
CA ILE A 205 -17.26 -16.35 -9.12
C ILE A 205 -16.56 -15.56 -8.02
N VAL A 206 -15.79 -14.55 -8.42
CA VAL A 206 -15.10 -13.64 -7.49
C VAL A 206 -16.09 -12.58 -7.06
N CYS A 207 -16.42 -12.57 -5.78
CA CYS A 207 -17.37 -11.64 -5.17
C CYS A 207 -16.67 -10.40 -4.59
N ASP A 208 -17.45 -9.56 -3.89
CA ASP A 208 -17.04 -8.26 -3.37
C ASP A 208 -15.74 -8.34 -2.53
N PRO A 209 -14.86 -7.35 -2.63
CA PRO A 209 -13.62 -7.35 -1.88
C PRO A 209 -13.91 -7.09 -0.39
N VAL A 210 -13.16 -7.77 0.48
CA VAL A 210 -13.26 -7.59 1.93
C VAL A 210 -11.87 -7.42 2.54
N ILE A 211 -11.82 -6.92 3.78
CA ILE A 211 -10.59 -6.78 4.57
C ILE A 211 -10.77 -7.48 5.90
N GLY A 212 -9.77 -8.22 6.35
CA GLY A 212 -9.79 -8.81 7.70
C GLY A 212 -9.62 -7.74 8.78
N VAL A 213 -10.39 -7.86 9.88
CA VAL A 213 -10.51 -6.83 10.94
C VAL A 213 -10.18 -7.25 12.35
#